data_AF-A0A0R2XFS9-F1
#
_entry.id   AF-A0A0R2XFS9-F1
#
_cell.length_a   1.000
_cell.length_b   1.000
_cell.length_c   1.000
_cell.angle_alpha   90.00
_cell.angle_beta   90.00
_cell.angle_gamma   90.00
#
_symmetry.space_group_name_H-M   'P 1'
#
loop_
_entity.id
_entity.type
_entity.pdbx_description
1 polymer ?
#
loop_
_entity_poly.entity_id
_entity_poly.type
_entity_poly.pdbx_seq_one_letter_code
_entity_poly.pdbx_strand_id
1 'polypeptide(L)'
;MGEIEYTLVVALTAYPRGLEVGKRYPKERNAFVAYSILTFAAVITLILFKPLAGLLLFAIPMVIGLLLTAWATYEHHSGLNVDNEFEASFNKLNKWYNLFTGNLGYHTAHHHRGGLHWSKLPKLHAQIQDRIPAELVRHSWI
;
A
#
# COMPACT_ATOMS: atom_id res chain seq x y z
N MET A 1 -15.89 -4.37 8.39
CA MET A 1 -14.67 -5.14 8.71
C MET A 1 -13.92 -4.40 9.79
N GLY A 2 -13.54 -5.08 10.86
CA GLY A 2 -12.69 -4.45 11.89
C GLY A 2 -11.27 -4.21 11.37
N GLU A 3 -10.48 -3.41 12.08
CA GLU A 3 -9.10 -3.05 11.69
C GLU A 3 -8.16 -4.26 11.60
N ILE A 4 -8.19 -5.15 12.60
CA ILE A 4 -7.39 -6.38 12.60
C ILE A 4 -7.84 -7.32 11.48
N GLU A 5 -9.15 -7.48 11.32
CA GLU A 5 -9.73 -8.31 10.26
C GLU A 5 -9.33 -7.79 8.88
N TYR A 6 -9.40 -6.48 8.66
CA TYR A 6 -8.95 -5.83 7.42
C TYR A 6 -7.48 -6.07 7.16
N THR A 7 -6.63 -5.87 8.17
CA THR A 7 -5.19 -6.06 8.06
C THR A 7 -4.86 -7.48 7.62
N LEU A 8 -5.45 -8.48 8.28
CA LEU A 8 -5.23 -9.90 7.96
C LEU A 8 -5.78 -10.25 6.58
N VAL A 9 -7.00 -9.83 6.25
CA VAL A 9 -7.61 -10.10 4.95
C VAL A 9 -6.78 -9.49 3.83
N VAL A 10 -6.39 -8.22 3.94
CA VAL A 10 -5.59 -7.54 2.91
C VAL A 10 -4.21 -8.20 2.78
N ALA A 11 -3.51 -8.46 3.88
CA ALA A 11 -2.18 -9.09 3.84
C ALA A 11 -2.23 -10.50 3.22
N LEU A 12 -3.19 -11.34 3.62
CA LEU A 12 -3.32 -12.71 3.13
C LEU A 12 -3.79 -12.79 1.67
N THR A 13 -4.58 -11.81 1.22
CA THR A 13 -5.15 -11.84 -0.14
C THR A 13 -4.40 -10.96 -1.14
N ALA A 14 -3.39 -10.19 -0.73
CA ALA A 14 -2.65 -9.28 -1.60
C ALA A 14 -2.06 -9.97 -2.84
N TYR A 15 -1.33 -11.06 -2.65
CA TYR A 15 -0.70 -11.82 -3.74
C TYR A 15 -1.73 -12.48 -4.68
N PRO A 16 -2.72 -13.27 -4.20
CA PRO A 16 -3.69 -13.88 -5.10
C PRO A 16 -4.54 -12.85 -5.84
N ARG A 17 -4.95 -11.74 -5.20
CA ARG A 17 -5.65 -10.63 -5.88
C ARG A 17 -4.76 -9.96 -6.93
N GLY A 18 -3.49 -9.73 -6.62
CA GLY A 18 -2.52 -9.18 -7.56
C GLY A 18 -2.33 -10.07 -8.79
N LEU A 19 -2.28 -11.40 -8.60
CA LEU A 19 -2.21 -12.36 -9.71
C LEU A 19 -3.49 -12.40 -10.54
N GLU A 20 -4.66 -12.27 -9.91
CA GLU A 20 -5.96 -12.19 -10.59
C GLU A 20 -6.03 -10.95 -11.51
N VAL A 21 -5.71 -9.77 -10.97
CA VAL A 21 -5.60 -8.53 -11.74
C VAL A 21 -4.57 -8.67 -12.85
N GLY A 22 -3.42 -9.28 -12.54
CA GLY A 22 -2.34 -9.55 -13.48
C GLY A 22 -2.72 -10.42 -14.67
N LYS A 23 -3.82 -11.18 -14.64
CA LYS A 23 -4.33 -11.89 -15.83
C LYS A 23 -4.66 -10.92 -16.97
N ARG A 24 -5.08 -9.69 -16.65
CA ARG A 24 -5.34 -8.61 -17.61
C ARG A 24 -4.09 -7.83 -18.03
N TYR A 25 -3.00 -7.95 -17.25
CA TYR A 25 -1.75 -7.21 -17.40
C TYR A 25 -0.54 -8.16 -17.40
N PRO A 26 -0.35 -8.94 -18.48
CA PRO A 26 0.59 -10.06 -18.48
C PRO A 26 2.05 -9.63 -18.32
N LYS A 27 2.44 -8.45 -18.79
CA LYS A 27 3.82 -7.93 -18.66
C LYS A 27 4.14 -7.67 -17.18
N GLU A 28 3.26 -6.94 -16.50
CA GLU A 28 3.35 -6.58 -15.09
C GLU A 28 3.28 -7.84 -14.22
N ARG A 29 2.37 -8.76 -14.54
CA ARG A 29 2.27 -10.07 -13.86
C ARG A 29 3.55 -10.88 -13.99
N ASN A 30 4.12 -10.99 -15.20
CA ASN A 30 5.33 -11.78 -15.41
C ASN A 30 6.52 -11.17 -14.66
N ALA A 31 6.65 -9.84 -14.64
CA ALA A 31 7.65 -9.15 -13.84
C ALA A 31 7.44 -9.41 -12.34
N PHE A 32 6.21 -9.28 -11.84
CA PHE A 32 5.85 -9.57 -10.46
C PHE A 32 6.21 -11.00 -10.04
N VAL A 33 5.87 -11.99 -10.88
CA VAL A 33 6.21 -13.41 -10.63
C VAL A 33 7.72 -13.63 -10.64
N ALA A 34 8.43 -13.10 -11.64
CA ALA A 34 9.88 -13.25 -11.75
C ALA A 34 10.61 -12.67 -10.54
N TYR A 35 10.27 -11.44 -10.13
CA TYR A 35 10.85 -10.82 -8.94
C TYR A 35 10.43 -11.51 -7.65
N SER A 36 9.20 -12.02 -7.55
CA SER A 36 8.77 -12.82 -6.39
C SER A 36 9.61 -14.09 -6.25
N ILE A 37 9.82 -14.84 -7.35
CA ILE A 37 10.66 -16.04 -7.36
C ILE A 37 12.09 -15.68 -6.93
N LEU A 38 12.67 -14.63 -7.50
CA LEU A 38 14.01 -14.17 -7.15
C LEU A 38 14.13 -13.82 -5.66
N THR A 39 13.18 -13.05 -5.12
CA THR A 39 13.15 -12.65 -3.72
C THR A 39 12.99 -13.86 -2.80
N PHE A 40 12.05 -14.76 -3.06
CA PHE A 40 11.86 -15.95 -2.23
C PHE A 40 13.07 -16.89 -2.31
N ALA A 41 13.66 -17.09 -3.48
CA ALA A 41 14.88 -17.88 -3.62
C ALA A 41 16.04 -17.31 -2.80
N ALA A 42 16.22 -15.98 -2.83
CA ALA A 42 17.24 -15.30 -2.04
C ALA A 42 16.99 -15.47 -0.52
N VAL A 43 15.76 -15.24 -0.06
CA VAL A 43 15.40 -15.38 1.37
C VAL A 43 15.55 -16.83 1.83
N ILE A 44 15.09 -17.81 1.05
CA ILE A 44 15.25 -19.24 1.34
C ILE A 44 16.73 -19.59 1.44
N THR A 45 17.56 -19.10 0.51
CA THR A 45 19.02 -19.33 0.52
C THR A 45 19.65 -18.77 1.79
N LEU A 46 19.27 -17.56 2.21
CA LEU A 46 19.77 -16.94 3.45
C LEU A 46 19.36 -17.71 4.70
N ILE A 47 18.12 -18.22 4.75
CA ILE A 47 17.63 -19.06 5.85
C ILE A 47 18.39 -20.40 5.87
N LEU A 48 18.59 -21.06 4.72
CA LEU A 48 19.33 -22.31 4.67
C LEU A 48 20.81 -22.12 5.05
N PHE A 49 21.41 -20.98 4.70
CA PHE A 49 22.81 -20.67 5.03
C PHE A 49 23.01 -20.30 6.51
N LYS A 50 22.14 -19.44 7.07
CA LYS A 50 22.16 -19.04 8.49
C LYS A 50 20.72 -18.89 9.01
N PRO A 51 20.09 -19.97 9.53
CA PRO A 51 18.66 -19.99 9.85
C PRO A 51 18.19 -18.85 10.74
N LEU A 52 18.86 -18.62 11.87
CA LEU A 52 18.43 -17.60 12.82
C LEU A 52 18.56 -16.18 12.23
N ALA A 53 19.66 -15.89 11.54
CA ALA A 53 19.88 -14.58 10.93
C ALA A 53 18.93 -14.36 9.73
N GLY A 54 18.74 -15.37 8.89
CA GLY A 54 17.81 -15.34 7.76
C GLY A 54 16.37 -15.08 8.22
N LEU A 55 15.94 -15.72 9.30
CA LEU A 55 14.62 -15.52 9.88
C LEU A 55 14.47 -14.12 10.50
N LEU A 56 15.39 -13.72 11.38
CA LEU A 56 15.25 -12.48 12.15
C LEU A 56 15.49 -11.21 11.32
N LEU A 57 16.38 -11.25 10.35
CA LEU A 57 16.77 -10.05 9.58
C LEU A 57 16.01 -9.91 8.26
N PHE A 58 15.47 -11.01 7.71
CA PHE A 58 14.80 -10.98 6.41
C PHE A 58 13.36 -11.47 6.50
N ALA A 59 13.12 -12.74 6.85
CA ALA A 59 11.78 -13.31 6.75
C ALA A 59 10.76 -12.63 7.67
N ILE A 60 11.08 -12.48 8.96
CA ILE A 60 10.19 -11.87 9.95
C ILE A 60 9.94 -10.39 9.64
N PRO A 61 10.98 -9.54 9.40
CA PRO A 61 10.76 -8.16 9.02
C PRO A 61 9.92 -7.98 7.75
N MET A 62 10.07 -8.85 6.74
CA MET A 62 9.25 -8.80 5.53
C MET A 62 7.76 -9.07 5.83
N VAL A 63 7.45 -10.09 6.65
CA VAL A 63 6.08 -10.39 7.07
C VAL A 63 5.49 -9.26 7.90
N ILE A 64 6.26 -8.74 8.86
CA ILE A 64 5.84 -7.58 9.67
C ILE A 64 5.60 -6.37 8.77
N GLY A 65 6.49 -6.09 7.81
CA GLY A 65 6.34 -4.99 6.87
C GLY A 65 5.06 -5.09 6.03
N LEU A 66 4.71 -6.29 5.56
CA LEU A 66 3.45 -6.53 4.85
C LEU A 66 2.24 -6.24 5.75
N LEU A 67 2.24 -6.74 6.99
CA LEU A 67 1.17 -6.52 7.95
C LEU A 67 1.04 -5.04 8.33
N LEU A 68 2.15 -4.35 8.61
CA LEU A 68 2.17 -2.92 8.92
C LEU A 68 1.67 -2.07 7.74
N THR A 69 2.02 -2.46 6.51
CA THR A 69 1.51 -1.78 5.31
C THR A 69 0.00 -1.96 5.18
N ALA A 70 -0.49 -3.21 5.28
CA ALA A 70 -1.92 -3.49 5.23
C ALA A 70 -2.70 -2.80 6.37
N TRP A 71 -2.11 -2.72 7.55
CA TRP A 71 -2.68 -2.01 8.69
C TRP A 71 -2.76 -0.50 8.43
N ALA A 72 -1.66 0.11 7.96
CA ALA A 72 -1.60 1.54 7.65
C ALA A 72 -2.59 1.95 6.56
N THR A 73 -2.97 1.04 5.65
CA THR A 73 -3.99 1.33 4.62
C THR A 73 -5.42 1.27 5.12
N TYR A 74 -5.69 0.76 6.34
CA TYR A 74 -7.03 0.64 6.90
C TYR A 74 -7.75 1.99 6.91
N GLU A 75 -7.15 3.01 7.54
CA GLU A 75 -7.77 4.32 7.67
C GLU A 75 -7.97 5.04 6.33
N HIS A 76 -7.26 4.60 5.30
CA HIS A 76 -7.37 5.15 3.95
C HIS A 76 -8.45 4.46 3.11
N HIS A 77 -8.78 3.20 3.34
CA HIS A 77 -9.63 2.41 2.43
C HIS A 77 -10.79 1.67 3.09
N SER A 78 -10.85 1.61 4.42
CA SER A 78 -11.91 0.90 5.13
C SER A 78 -13.28 1.49 4.77
N GLY A 79 -14.18 0.64 4.26
CA GLY A 79 -15.54 1.06 3.89
C GLY A 79 -15.68 1.73 2.53
N LEU A 80 -14.60 1.87 1.74
CA LEU A 80 -14.59 2.57 0.45
C LEU A 80 -14.36 1.61 -0.74
N ASN A 81 -15.23 0.61 -0.89
CA ASN A 81 -15.18 -0.27 -2.07
C ASN A 81 -16.05 0.30 -3.20
N VAL A 82 -15.51 1.29 -3.92
CA VAL A 82 -16.20 2.05 -4.97
C VAL A 82 -15.40 2.04 -6.27
N ASP A 83 -16.10 2.10 -7.40
CA ASP A 83 -15.48 2.05 -8.73
C ASP A 83 -14.82 3.38 -9.14
N ASN A 84 -15.20 4.51 -8.52
CA ASN A 84 -14.62 5.82 -8.79
C ASN A 84 -13.29 6.00 -8.05
N GLU A 85 -12.20 6.24 -8.79
CA GLU A 85 -10.85 6.43 -8.23
C GLU A 85 -10.76 7.60 -7.24
N PHE A 86 -11.57 8.65 -7.40
CA PHE A 86 -11.58 9.81 -6.50
C PHE A 86 -12.35 9.57 -5.20
N GLU A 87 -13.10 8.47 -5.13
CA GLU A 87 -13.90 8.09 -3.97
C GLU A 87 -13.31 6.88 -3.22
N ALA A 88 -12.34 6.17 -3.82
CA ALA A 88 -11.78 4.93 -3.31
C ALA A 88 -10.80 5.11 -2.14
N SER A 89 -10.61 6.34 -1.63
CA SER A 89 -9.68 6.60 -0.54
C SER A 89 -10.00 7.84 0.29
N PHE A 90 -9.71 7.78 1.59
CA PHE A 90 -9.62 8.95 2.46
C PHE A 90 -8.26 9.65 2.31
N ASN A 91 -8.29 10.99 2.36
CA ASN A 91 -7.11 11.85 2.39
C ASN A 91 -6.92 12.40 3.81
N LYS A 92 -5.68 12.36 4.30
CA LYS A 92 -5.28 12.90 5.62
C LYS A 92 -4.37 14.11 5.43
N LEU A 93 -4.93 15.31 5.36
CA LEU A 93 -4.22 16.54 5.01
C LEU A 93 -3.54 17.24 6.19
N ASN A 94 -3.41 16.56 7.34
CA ASN A 94 -2.70 17.11 8.49
C ASN A 94 -1.21 17.36 8.14
N LYS A 95 -0.70 18.57 8.43
CA LYS A 95 0.68 18.96 8.04
C LYS A 95 1.74 18.05 8.65
N TRP A 96 1.55 17.67 9.91
CA TRP A 96 2.54 16.88 10.62
C TRP A 96 2.47 15.44 10.10
N TYR A 97 1.27 14.92 9.87
CA TYR A 97 1.10 13.55 9.34
C TYR A 97 1.88 13.41 8.04
N ASN A 98 1.69 14.37 7.13
CA ASN A 98 2.38 14.39 5.85
C ASN A 98 3.89 14.65 5.97
N LEU A 99 4.36 15.38 6.97
CA LEU A 99 5.80 15.51 7.23
C LEU A 99 6.44 14.16 7.60
N PHE A 100 5.82 13.41 8.51
CA PHE A 100 6.37 12.15 9.01
C PHE A 100 6.12 10.94 8.10
N THR A 101 5.12 11.02 7.23
CA THR A 101 4.78 9.93 6.29
C THR A 101 5.20 10.22 4.86
N GLY A 102 5.92 11.32 4.62
CA GLY A 102 6.34 11.71 3.27
C GLY A 102 5.14 11.93 2.36
N ASN A 103 4.17 12.76 2.77
CA ASN A 103 2.96 13.11 2.00
C ASN A 103 2.02 11.95 1.68
N LEU A 104 2.06 10.85 2.44
CA LEU A 104 1.14 9.71 2.25
C LEU A 104 -0.34 10.11 2.38
N GLY A 105 -0.62 11.14 3.16
CA GLY A 105 -1.98 11.61 3.40
C GLY A 105 -2.69 12.15 2.15
N TYR A 106 -1.94 12.51 1.11
CA TYR A 106 -2.47 12.83 -0.22
C TYR A 106 -2.79 11.54 -1.01
N HIS A 107 -3.56 10.64 -0.40
CA HIS A 107 -3.68 9.25 -0.82
C HIS A 107 -4.43 9.09 -2.15
N THR A 108 -5.46 9.90 -2.40
CA THR A 108 -6.14 9.89 -3.71
C THR A 108 -5.19 10.34 -4.82
N ALA A 109 -4.34 11.33 -4.56
CA ALA A 109 -3.33 11.74 -5.53
C ALA A 109 -2.28 10.64 -5.77
N HIS A 110 -1.94 9.87 -4.73
CA HIS A 110 -1.10 8.69 -4.85
C HIS A 110 -1.76 7.62 -5.73
N HIS A 111 -3.03 7.28 -5.52
CA HIS A 111 -3.73 6.30 -6.38
C HIS A 111 -3.89 6.79 -7.83
N HIS A 112 -4.24 8.07 -8.01
CA HIS A 112 -4.40 8.66 -9.33
C HIS A 112 -3.09 8.67 -10.13
N ARG A 113 -1.94 8.80 -9.46
CA ARG A 113 -0.59 8.69 -10.09
C ARG A 113 0.42 8.00 -9.17
N GLY A 114 0.33 6.67 -9.07
CA GLY A 114 1.17 5.87 -8.15
C GLY A 114 2.68 5.98 -8.35
N GLY A 115 3.13 6.30 -9.56
CA GLY A 115 4.56 6.51 -9.88
C GLY A 115 5.09 7.91 -9.58
N LEU A 116 4.25 8.84 -9.10
CA LEU A 116 4.68 10.21 -8.82
C LEU A 116 5.51 10.26 -7.53
N HIS A 117 6.65 10.95 -7.58
CA HIS A 117 7.45 11.17 -6.37
C HIS A 117 6.63 11.89 -5.29
N TRP A 118 6.73 11.41 -4.05
CA TRP A 118 5.90 11.83 -2.92
C TRP A 118 5.90 13.35 -2.64
N SER A 119 7.02 14.03 -2.90
CA SER A 119 7.11 15.49 -2.73
C SER A 119 6.24 16.28 -3.70
N LYS A 120 5.77 15.66 -4.79
CA LYS A 120 4.90 16.29 -5.81
C LYS A 120 3.41 16.01 -5.56
N LEU A 121 3.06 15.12 -4.63
CA LEU A 121 1.67 14.77 -4.31
C LEU A 121 0.82 15.97 -3.85
N PRO A 122 1.31 16.93 -3.04
CA PRO A 122 0.51 18.09 -2.66
C PRO A 122 0.07 18.93 -3.86
N LYS A 123 0.98 19.11 -4.84
CA LYS A 123 0.68 19.84 -6.08
C LYS A 123 -0.36 19.10 -6.93
N LEU A 124 -0.21 17.77 -7.06
CA LEU A 124 -1.19 16.97 -7.78
C LEU A 124 -2.55 17.00 -7.09
N HIS A 125 -2.60 16.86 -5.75
CA HIS A 125 -3.83 16.92 -4.98
C HIS A 125 -4.58 18.24 -5.23
N ALA A 126 -3.88 19.38 -5.21
CA ALA A 126 -4.51 20.67 -5.49
C ALA A 126 -5.14 20.77 -6.90
N GLN A 127 -4.64 20.02 -7.88
CA GLN A 127 -5.19 19.96 -9.25
C GLN A 127 -6.43 19.07 -9.39
N ILE A 128 -6.67 18.20 -8.41
CA ILE A 128 -7.74 17.20 -8.47
C ILE A 128 -8.73 17.32 -7.31
N GLN A 129 -8.50 18.26 -6.39
CA GLN A 129 -9.28 18.42 -5.15
C GLN A 129 -10.77 18.66 -5.40
N ASP A 130 -11.11 19.29 -6.52
CA ASP A 130 -12.47 19.55 -6.99
C ASP A 130 -13.23 18.27 -7.37
N ARG A 131 -12.50 17.18 -7.63
CA ARG A 131 -13.05 15.85 -7.93
C ARG A 131 -13.16 14.95 -6.71
N ILE A 132 -12.62 15.37 -5.55
CA ILE A 132 -12.59 14.58 -4.32
C ILE A 132 -13.75 15.06 -3.41
N PRO A 133 -14.69 14.17 -3.02
CA PRO A 133 -15.74 14.54 -2.08
C PRO A 133 -15.18 15.04 -0.74
N ALA A 134 -15.82 16.06 -0.17
CA ALA A 134 -15.34 16.73 1.04
C ALA A 134 -15.30 15.79 2.26
N GLU A 135 -16.23 14.85 2.34
CA GLU A 135 -16.32 13.82 3.39
C GLU A 135 -15.14 12.83 3.37
N LEU A 136 -14.40 12.75 2.26
CA LEU A 136 -13.20 11.93 2.15
C LEU A 136 -11.92 12.67 2.54
N VAL A 137 -12.03 13.94 2.96
CA VAL A 137 -10.89 14.76 3.37
C VAL A 137 -10.90 14.97 4.88
N ARG A 138 -9.82 14.55 5.55
CA ARG A 138 -9.63 14.67 7.00
C ARG A 138 -8.43 15.56 7.29
N HIS A 139 -8.58 16.47 8.26
CA HIS A 139 -7.51 17.36 8.72
C HIS A 139 -6.93 16.98 10.08
N SER A 140 -7.57 16.04 10.78
CA SER A 140 -7.07 15.48 12.03
C SER A 140 -5.92 14.51 11.76
N TRP A 141 -5.08 14.31 12.79
CA TRP A 141 -4.05 13.29 12.77
C TRP A 141 -4.64 11.90 13.08
N ILE A 142 -5.60 11.87 14.01
CA ILE A 142 -6.38 10.71 14.46
C ILE A 142 -7.82 10.89 13.95
#